data_AF-A0A2Z3HEU2-F1
#
_entry.id   AF-A0A2Z3HEU2-F1
#
_cell.length_a   1.000
_cell.length_b   1.000
_cell.length_c   1.000
_cell.angle_alpha   90.00
_cell.angle_beta   90.00
_cell.angle_gamma   90.00
#
_symmetry.space_group_name_H-M   'P 1'
#
loop_
_entity.id
_entity.type
_entity.pdbx_description
1 polymer ?
#
loop_
_entity_poly.entity_id
_entity_poly.type
_entity_poly.pdbx_seq_one_letter_code
_entity_poly.pdbx_strand_id
1 'polypeptide(L)'
;MSAGCDPASDQTLNLETTMTKHEILALLQQSAVSRLEISYDSSDDEGMIDSVTCFGPDGAQVKPTPEINSLVEELVCEMLDEQQGGWELDDGSFGEVEIDVETGLASFSHTVRVIDYSDEDFVVSILEGN
;
A
#
# COMPACT_ATOMS: atom_id res chain seq x y z
N MET A 1 -21.78 20.51 43.31
CA MET A 1 -20.34 20.43 43.63
C MET A 1 -19.73 19.51 42.58
N SER A 2 -19.51 19.90 41.32
CA SER A 2 -18.90 21.11 40.72
C SER A 2 -17.49 21.39 41.23
N ALA A 3 -16.52 20.84 40.50
CA ALA A 3 -15.19 21.36 40.18
C ALA A 3 -14.54 20.27 39.30
N GLY A 4 -14.00 20.49 38.12
CA GLY A 4 -13.76 21.66 37.30
C GLY A 4 -12.92 21.12 36.15
N CYS A 5 -13.50 21.09 34.95
CA CYS A 5 -12.73 20.93 33.73
C CYS A 5 -12.06 22.30 33.52
N ASP A 6 -10.76 22.39 33.77
CA ASP A 6 -9.95 23.55 33.43
C ASP A 6 -9.28 23.26 32.07
N PRO A 7 -9.71 23.93 30.98
CA PRO A 7 -9.18 23.74 29.65
C PRO A 7 -8.14 24.82 29.36
N ALA A 8 -6.92 24.68 29.87
CA ALA A 8 -5.76 25.43 29.38
C ALA A 8 -4.47 24.99 30.06
N SER A 9 -3.74 24.05 29.47
CA SER A 9 -2.26 24.06 29.37
C SER A 9 -1.82 22.76 28.71
N ASP A 10 -1.99 22.67 27.40
CA ASP A 10 -0.97 22.11 26.52
C ASP A 10 -1.38 22.44 25.08
N GLN A 11 -1.04 23.65 24.63
CA GLN A 11 -1.03 23.97 23.21
C GLN A 11 0.33 23.55 22.67
N THR A 12 0.61 22.25 22.69
CA THR A 12 1.60 21.67 21.78
C THR A 12 0.79 21.16 20.61
N LEU A 13 0.73 21.95 19.54
CA LEU A 13 0.18 21.55 18.25
C LEU A 13 1.03 20.39 17.73
N ASN A 14 0.75 19.17 18.17
CA ASN A 14 1.21 17.95 17.51
C ASN A 14 0.28 17.71 16.32
N LEU A 15 0.38 18.59 15.32
CA LEU A 15 -0.03 18.24 13.98
C LEU A 15 1.06 17.32 13.42
N GLU A 16 0.96 16.02 13.67
CA GLU A 16 1.40 15.05 12.67
C GLU A 16 0.44 15.24 11.48
N THR A 17 0.73 16.25 10.63
CA THR A 17 -0.04 16.46 9.40
C THR A 17 0.44 15.42 8.40
N THR A 18 -0.11 14.22 8.44
CA THR A 18 -0.11 13.32 7.27
C THR A 18 -0.74 14.09 6.12
N MET A 19 -0.06 14.17 4.98
CA MET A 19 -0.59 14.88 3.82
C MET A 19 -1.82 14.14 3.28
N THR A 20 -2.86 14.87 2.91
CA THR A 20 -4.03 14.26 2.29
C THR A 20 -3.70 13.79 0.87
N LYS A 21 -4.41 12.77 0.36
CA LYS A 21 -4.26 12.28 -1.04
C LYS A 21 -4.26 13.41 -2.07
N HIS A 22 -5.11 14.43 -1.85
CA HIS A 22 -5.22 15.58 -2.73
C HIS A 22 -3.97 16.47 -2.72
N GLU A 23 -3.34 16.65 -1.55
CA GLU A 23 -2.08 17.38 -1.42
C GLU A 23 -0.91 16.62 -2.05
N ILE A 24 -0.88 15.29 -1.91
CA ILE A 24 0.11 14.42 -2.55
C ILE A 24 0.00 14.55 -4.08
N LEU A 25 -1.21 14.44 -4.63
CA LEU A 25 -1.44 14.64 -6.07
C LEU A 25 -1.00 16.04 -6.54
N ALA A 26 -1.30 17.09 -5.77
CA ALA A 26 -0.85 18.44 -6.10
C ALA A 26 0.68 18.60 -6.09
N LEU A 27 1.40 17.91 -5.20
CA LEU A 27 2.86 17.89 -5.19
C LEU A 27 3.44 17.12 -6.38
N LEU A 28 2.82 16.01 -6.78
CA LEU A 28 3.21 15.25 -7.96
C LEU A 28 3.05 16.09 -9.24
N GLN A 29 1.94 16.81 -9.38
CA GLN A 29 1.73 17.73 -10.50
C GLN A 29 2.78 18.84 -10.55
N GLN A 30 3.12 19.44 -9.40
CA GLN A 30 4.17 20.46 -9.31
C GLN A 30 5.56 19.92 -9.67
N SER A 31 5.79 18.62 -9.45
CA SER A 31 7.02 17.92 -9.82
C SER A 31 7.03 17.44 -11.28
N ALA A 32 6.06 17.89 -12.10
CA ALA A 32 5.84 17.47 -13.48
C ALA A 32 5.59 15.96 -13.66
N VAL A 33 4.99 15.31 -12.67
CA VAL A 33 4.53 13.92 -12.75
C VAL A 33 3.04 13.92 -13.10
N SER A 34 2.67 13.18 -14.15
CA SER A 34 1.28 13.01 -14.60
C SER A 34 0.76 11.59 -14.40
N ARG A 35 1.66 10.59 -14.31
CA ARG A 35 1.28 9.19 -14.08
C ARG A 35 2.32 8.50 -13.20
N LEU A 36 1.84 7.61 -12.33
CA LEU A 36 2.66 6.72 -11.53
C LEU A 36 2.35 5.27 -11.89
N GLU A 37 3.38 4.44 -11.94
CA GLU A 37 3.28 2.98 -11.96
C GLU A 37 4.07 2.45 -10.76
N ILE A 38 3.38 1.72 -9.89
CA ILE A 38 3.93 1.17 -8.66
C ILE A 38 3.78 -0.35 -8.72
N SER A 39 4.87 -1.07 -8.52
CA SER A 39 4.84 -2.53 -8.35
C SER A 39 5.05 -2.86 -6.88
N TYR A 40 4.27 -3.81 -6.36
CA TYR A 40 4.39 -4.28 -4.98
C TYR A 40 4.39 -5.80 -4.91
N ASP A 41 5.11 -6.30 -3.91
CA ASP A 41 5.16 -7.72 -3.56
C ASP A 41 5.17 -7.84 -2.04
N SER A 42 4.22 -8.60 -1.49
CA SER A 42 4.05 -8.78 -0.05
C SER A 42 4.72 -10.06 0.47
N SER A 43 5.68 -10.66 -0.25
CA SER A 43 6.25 -11.96 0.13
C SER A 43 7.40 -11.89 1.15
N ASP A 44 7.90 -10.69 1.44
CA ASP A 44 8.90 -10.45 2.48
C ASP A 44 8.26 -9.64 3.62
N ASP A 45 8.54 -10.04 4.87
CA ASP A 45 8.14 -9.40 6.15
C ASP A 45 8.49 -7.88 6.24
N GLU A 46 9.13 -7.30 5.22
CA GLU A 46 9.48 -5.90 5.09
C GLU A 46 9.00 -5.31 3.75
N GLY A 47 7.92 -4.53 3.78
CA GLY A 47 7.84 -3.30 2.98
C GLY A 47 7.58 -3.42 1.48
N MET A 48 6.46 -4.04 1.11
CA MET A 48 5.33 -3.44 0.38
C MET A 48 5.47 -2.76 -1.00
N ILE A 49 6.62 -2.23 -1.43
CA ILE A 49 6.75 -1.63 -2.77
C ILE A 49 8.10 -2.02 -3.37
N ASP A 50 8.05 -2.75 -4.48
CA ASP A 50 9.23 -3.16 -5.25
C ASP A 50 9.81 -1.98 -6.03
N SER A 51 8.96 -1.20 -6.70
CA SER A 51 9.42 -0.06 -7.50
C SER A 51 8.33 1.00 -7.73
N VAL A 52 8.77 2.26 -7.82
CA VAL A 52 7.94 3.41 -8.20
C VAL A 52 8.53 4.03 -9.45
N THR A 53 7.74 4.05 -10.53
CA THR A 53 8.09 4.70 -11.79
C THR A 53 7.17 5.89 -12.01
N CYS A 54 7.75 7.08 -12.15
CA CYS A 54 7.00 8.30 -12.45
C CYS A 54 7.11 8.63 -13.94
N PHE A 55 6.03 9.13 -14.52
CA PHE A 55 5.97 9.60 -15.89
C PHE A 55 5.50 11.05 -15.92
N GLY A 56 6.12 11.85 -16.78
CA GLY A 56 5.69 13.20 -17.09
C GLY A 56 4.58 13.24 -18.14
N PRO A 57 3.99 14.43 -18.38
CA PRO A 57 2.86 14.60 -19.29
C PRO A 57 3.19 14.28 -20.77
N ASP A 58 4.47 14.23 -21.12
CA ASP A 58 4.98 13.80 -22.43
C ASP A 58 5.19 12.28 -22.53
N GLY A 59 4.90 11.53 -21.45
CA GLY A 59 5.15 10.10 -21.34
C GLY A 59 6.61 9.74 -21.05
N ALA A 60 7.49 10.73 -20.84
CA ALA A 60 8.87 10.45 -20.47
C ALA A 60 8.96 10.04 -19.00
N GLN A 61 9.84 9.08 -18.70
CA GLN A 61 10.11 8.73 -17.30
C GLN A 61 10.78 9.89 -16.57
N VAL A 62 10.20 10.25 -15.44
CA VAL A 62 10.74 11.22 -14.48
C VAL A 62 11.33 10.42 -13.33
N LYS A 63 12.59 10.69 -13.00
CA LYS A 63 13.20 10.04 -11.85
C LYS A 63 12.55 10.56 -10.56
N PRO A 64 11.93 9.70 -9.73
CA PRO A 64 11.36 10.14 -8.46
C PRO A 64 12.46 10.67 -7.53
N THR A 65 12.13 11.72 -6.79
CA THR A 65 12.94 12.13 -5.64
C THR A 65 12.65 11.19 -4.46
N PRO A 66 13.56 11.09 -3.48
CA PRO A 66 13.31 10.30 -2.27
C PRO A 66 12.03 10.73 -1.54
N GLU A 67 11.72 12.03 -1.55
CA GLU A 67 10.50 12.57 -0.95
C GLU A 67 9.24 12.11 -1.67
N ILE A 68 9.24 12.10 -3.02
CA ILE A 68 8.13 11.57 -3.81
C ILE A 68 7.94 10.07 -3.53
N ASN A 69 9.03 9.30 -3.46
CA ASN A 69 8.93 7.86 -3.18
C ASN A 69 8.24 7.61 -1.83
N SER A 70 8.66 8.29 -0.76
CA SER A 70 8.04 8.11 0.55
C SER A 70 6.57 8.52 0.59
N LEU A 71 6.19 9.61 -0.11
CA LEU A 71 4.78 10.05 -0.20
C LEU A 71 3.92 9.07 -1.01
N VAL A 72 4.45 8.54 -2.11
CA VAL A 72 3.76 7.55 -2.93
C VAL A 72 3.60 6.24 -2.17
N GLU A 73 4.59 5.84 -1.37
CA GLU A 73 4.51 4.65 -0.53
C GLU A 73 3.39 4.76 0.52
N GLU A 74 3.34 5.87 1.24
CA GLU A 74 2.26 6.13 2.21
C GLU A 74 0.88 6.14 1.53
N LEU A 75 0.77 6.80 0.36
CA LEU A 75 -0.48 6.85 -0.42
C LEU A 75 -0.94 5.47 -0.86
N VAL A 76 -0.04 4.64 -1.41
CA VAL A 76 -0.38 3.31 -1.91
C VAL A 76 -0.75 2.38 -0.76
N CYS A 77 -0.02 2.42 0.36
CA CYS A 77 -0.36 1.68 1.57
C CYS A 77 -1.76 2.03 2.08
N GLU A 78 -2.09 3.32 2.21
CA GLU A 78 -3.43 3.76 2.62
C GLU A 78 -4.52 3.28 1.66
N MET A 79 -4.28 3.34 0.34
CA MET A 79 -5.26 2.90 -0.65
C MET A 79 -5.44 1.38 -0.67
N LEU A 80 -4.38 0.60 -0.42
CA LEU A 80 -4.45 -0.86 -0.35
C LEU A 80 -5.21 -1.32 0.90
N ASP A 81 -5.01 -0.65 2.04
CA ASP A 81 -5.78 -0.88 3.27
C ASP A 81 -7.28 -0.65 3.07
N GLU A 82 -7.65 0.44 2.38
CA GLU A 82 -9.06 0.76 2.10
C GLU A 82 -9.74 -0.20 1.11
N GLN A 83 -9.04 -0.63 0.07
CA GLN A 83 -9.63 -1.39 -1.05
C GLN A 83 -9.56 -2.90 -0.89
N GLN A 84 -8.51 -3.43 -0.25
CA GLN A 84 -8.23 -4.86 -0.19
C GLN A 84 -7.97 -5.28 1.27
N GLY A 85 -9.04 -5.37 2.07
CA GLY A 85 -8.97 -5.99 3.38
C GLY A 85 -8.46 -7.42 3.26
N GLY A 86 -7.27 -7.70 3.80
CA GLY A 86 -6.63 -9.02 3.72
C GLY A 86 -5.30 -9.07 2.96
N TRP A 87 -4.75 -7.95 2.48
CA TRP A 87 -3.39 -7.92 1.93
C TRP A 87 -2.31 -8.27 2.98
N GLU A 88 -2.61 -8.06 4.27
CA GLU A 88 -1.77 -8.36 5.43
C GLU A 88 -1.65 -9.87 5.76
N LEU A 89 -2.28 -10.75 4.96
CA LEU A 89 -2.40 -12.17 5.30
C LEU A 89 -1.21 -13.04 4.85
N ASP A 90 -0.01 -12.47 4.68
CA ASP A 90 1.25 -13.23 4.57
C ASP A 90 1.27 -14.30 3.45
N ASP A 91 0.33 -14.28 2.50
CA ASP A 91 0.18 -15.34 1.46
C ASP A 91 0.85 -14.95 0.13
N GLY A 92 1.70 -13.91 0.13
CA GLY A 92 2.48 -13.50 -1.05
C GLY A 92 1.64 -12.94 -2.19
N SER A 93 0.84 -11.91 -1.91
CA SER A 93 0.09 -11.20 -2.94
C SER A 93 0.97 -10.13 -3.58
N PHE A 94 0.88 -10.00 -4.90
CA PHE A 94 1.66 -9.02 -5.67
C PHE A 94 0.76 -8.32 -6.67
N GLY A 95 1.18 -7.14 -7.10
CA GLY A 95 0.36 -6.37 -8.02
C GLY A 95 1.01 -5.10 -8.51
N GLU A 96 0.25 -4.41 -9.34
CA GLU A 96 0.61 -3.12 -9.90
C GLU A 96 -0.51 -2.12 -9.58
N VAL A 97 -0.11 -0.91 -9.19
CA VAL A 97 -0.99 0.24 -9.02
C VAL A 97 -0.59 1.28 -10.04
N GLU A 98 -1.55 1.70 -10.86
CA GLU A 98 -1.38 2.82 -11.76
C GLU A 98 -2.23 3.99 -11.26
N ILE A 99 -1.60 5.17 -11.12
CA ILE A 99 -2.28 6.39 -10.67
C ILE A 99 -2.14 7.46 -11.75
N ASP A 100 -3.27 7.93 -12.26
CA ASP A 100 -3.36 9.12 -13.11
C ASP A 100 -3.46 10.35 -12.21
N VAL A 101 -2.42 11.19 -12.25
CA VAL A 101 -2.27 12.33 -11.34
C VAL A 101 -3.19 13.49 -11.74
N GLU A 102 -3.57 13.60 -13.02
CA GLU A 102 -4.45 14.66 -13.52
C GLU A 102 -5.90 14.45 -13.05
N THR A 103 -6.38 13.22 -13.16
CA THR A 103 -7.75 12.82 -12.83
C THR A 103 -7.91 12.33 -11.40
N GLY A 104 -6.80 11.92 -10.75
CA GLY A 104 -6.81 11.29 -9.43
C GLY A 104 -7.38 9.88 -9.44
N LEU A 105 -7.48 9.25 -10.61
CA LEU A 105 -7.95 7.88 -10.75
C LEU A 105 -6.80 6.90 -10.51
N ALA A 106 -7.04 5.91 -9.66
CA ALA A 106 -6.12 4.81 -9.46
C ALA A 106 -6.75 3.49 -9.90
N SER A 107 -5.97 2.68 -10.59
CA SER A 107 -6.34 1.32 -10.99
C SER A 107 -5.40 0.31 -10.34
N PHE A 108 -5.98 -0.74 -9.78
CA PHE A 108 -5.27 -1.81 -9.09
C PHE A 108 -5.34 -3.08 -9.93
N SER A 109 -4.19 -3.65 -10.25
CA SER A 109 -4.04 -4.99 -10.78
C SER A 109 -3.47 -5.86 -9.67
N HIS A 110 -4.33 -6.57 -8.93
CA HIS A 110 -3.93 -7.35 -7.76
C HIS A 110 -4.05 -8.85 -8.05
N THR A 111 -2.99 -9.59 -7.75
CA THR A 111 -2.97 -11.05 -7.84
C THR A 111 -2.79 -11.65 -6.45
N VAL A 112 -3.80 -12.41 -6.01
CA VAL A 112 -3.78 -13.15 -4.75
C VAL A 112 -3.34 -14.59 -5.03
N ARG A 113 -2.39 -15.09 -4.25
CA ARG A 113 -2.11 -16.52 -4.19
C ARG A 113 -3.07 -17.14 -3.17
N VAL A 114 -3.64 -18.29 -3.53
CA VAL A 114 -4.49 -19.06 -2.62
C VAL A 114 -3.90 -20.47 -2.57
N ILE A 115 -3.37 -20.86 -1.42
CA ILE A 115 -2.92 -22.25 -1.19
C ILE A 115 -4.02 -22.99 -0.43
N ASP A 116 -4.64 -23.96 -1.10
CA ASP A 116 -5.62 -24.87 -0.49
C ASP A 116 -4.88 -26.06 0.11
N TYR A 117 -5.00 -26.26 1.43
CA TYR A 117 -4.45 -27.41 2.13
C TYR A 117 -5.57 -28.42 2.40
N SER A 118 -5.36 -29.67 2.01
CA SER A 118 -6.26 -30.78 2.36
C SER A 118 -5.49 -31.86 3.11
N ASP A 119 -5.85 -32.08 4.38
CA ASP A 119 -5.30 -33.17 5.18
C ASP A 119 -6.06 -34.47 4.89
N GLU A 120 -5.33 -35.51 4.47
CA GLU A 120 -5.84 -36.87 4.32
C GLU A 120 -5.06 -37.83 5.21
N ASP A 121 -5.70 -38.33 6.27
CA ASP A 121 -5.16 -39.41 7.10
C ASP A 121 -5.42 -40.77 6.43
N PHE A 122 -4.36 -41.56 6.22
CA PHE A 122 -4.49 -42.94 5.77
C PHE A 122 -3.81 -43.91 6.74
N VAL A 123 -4.49 -45.03 7.00
CA VAL A 123 -3.96 -46.15 7.78
C VAL A 123 -3.74 -47.32 6.83
N VAL A 124 -2.48 -47.69 6.63
CA VAL A 124 -2.09 -48.86 5.84
C VAL A 124 -1.71 -50.01 6.76
N SER A 125 -2.13 -51.22 6.41
CA SER A 125 -1.72 -52.43 7.13
C SER A 125 -0.31 -52.84 6.70
N ILE A 126 0.60 -53.02 7.66
CA ILE A 126 2.00 -53.44 7.43
C ILE A 126 2.21 -54.96 7.47
N LEU A 127 1.14 -55.71 7.70
CA LEU A 127 1.17 -57.17 7.64
C LEU A 127 0.61 -57.59 6.28
N GLU A 128 1.49 -58.03 5.39
CA GLU A 128 1.07 -58.72 4.17
C GLU A 128 0.45 -60.07 4.53
N GLY A 129 -0.51 -60.50 3.70
CA GLY A 129 -1.47 -61.57 3.96
C GLY A 129 -0.91 -62.84 4.63
N ASN A 130 -1.74 -63.36 5.54
CA ASN A 130 -1.58 -64.61 6.27
C ASN A 130 -1.31 -65.84 5.39
#